data_AF-A0A0A2WHK9-F1
#
_entry.id   AF-A0A0A2WHK9-F1
#
_cell.length_a   1.000
_cell.length_b   1.000
_cell.length_c   1.000
_cell.angle_alpha   90.00
_cell.angle_beta   90.00
_cell.angle_gamma   90.00
#
_symmetry.space_group_name_H-M   'P 1'
#
loop_
_entity.id
_entity.type
_entity.pdbx_description
1 polymer ?
#
loop_
_entity_poly.entity_id
_entity_poly.type
_entity_poly.pdbx_seq_one_letter_code
_entity_poly.pdbx_strand_id
1 'polypeptide(L)'
;MTRNRILPWAGVLVGALVAGMAFADSWAPARTTQYVSADGDWRLTVEPRDIAGPLEYFQDAAAGKDTPGGVPGSKQTSAVGTMEHRVGTTWQKVWREKLRNDVAPVEAIALPGGVAMTLDNWHSMGFGKDVVVLYDAKGAVTASYALDDFLPKDYVRALPRTVSSLHWRGKATALPDGKRVSIAVLVPSEEGSPFAEDARFVPVVFDLAAGRVIPPSGAEWDQALQTSRTVRTHQRALEAKRRKEFIEPLRFPEPATELALSLYMVEAFFRIDDQGADGYPETTVLRASDAADYAQSVEWVHEALCRTRWEGTQMFASSSQDDLVAKIEAQSKCLKTEMLARSRIYLVMDDAHFARGRKTLARTGAAVIQIDPAKPIPQDPERLANYMESRPSSDE
;
A
#
# COMPACT_ATOMS: atom_id res chain seq x y z
N MET A 1 46.22 -15.30 16.23
CA MET A 1 46.11 -14.44 15.03
C MET A 1 44.91 -14.90 14.21
N THR A 2 43.74 -14.50 14.67
CA THR A 2 42.43 -14.79 14.07
C THR A 2 42.09 -13.65 13.13
N ARG A 3 42.11 -13.91 11.81
CA ARG A 3 41.65 -12.94 10.81
C ARG A 3 40.16 -13.17 10.54
N ASN A 4 39.35 -12.29 11.12
CA ASN A 4 37.98 -12.00 10.69
C ASN A 4 37.96 -11.74 9.18
N ARG A 5 37.10 -12.45 8.45
CA ARG A 5 36.57 -12.02 7.16
C ARG A 5 35.07 -11.85 7.32
N ILE A 6 34.68 -10.58 7.43
CA ILE A 6 33.32 -10.08 7.30
C ILE A 6 33.15 -9.64 5.84
N LEU A 7 31.90 -9.71 5.37
CA LEU A 7 31.28 -9.17 4.15
C LEU A 7 31.14 -10.11 2.94
N PRO A 8 30.06 -9.96 2.14
CA PRO A 8 28.71 -9.48 2.52
C PRO A 8 27.58 -10.30 1.88
N TRP A 9 26.50 -10.47 2.63
CA TRP A 9 25.21 -10.85 2.07
C TRP A 9 24.56 -9.56 1.55
N ALA A 10 24.56 -9.37 0.24
CA ALA A 10 23.70 -8.41 -0.44
C ALA A 10 22.68 -9.21 -1.25
N GLY A 11 21.71 -9.79 -0.54
CA GLY A 11 20.48 -10.25 -1.17
C GLY A 11 19.69 -9.00 -1.55
N VAL A 12 19.70 -8.66 -2.84
CA VAL A 12 18.85 -7.61 -3.38
C VAL A 12 17.42 -8.14 -3.38
N LEU A 13 16.64 -7.70 -2.40
CA LEU A 13 15.18 -7.76 -2.40
C LEU A 13 14.69 -6.89 -3.57
N VAL A 14 14.54 -7.48 -4.77
CA VAL A 14 13.71 -6.88 -5.82
C VAL A 14 12.26 -7.28 -5.55
N GLY A 15 11.71 -6.68 -4.50
CA GLY A 15 10.29 -6.71 -4.21
C GLY A 15 9.63 -5.46 -4.76
N ALA A 16 8.50 -5.65 -5.45
CA ALA A 16 7.58 -4.66 -6.00
C ALA A 16 7.96 -4.03 -7.37
N LEU A 17 6.91 -3.50 -8.02
CA LEU A 17 6.79 -2.94 -9.38
C LEU A 17 6.26 -4.03 -10.34
N VAL A 18 4.98 -4.10 -10.71
CA VAL A 18 4.07 -3.07 -11.24
C VAL A 18 2.71 -3.05 -10.50
N ALA A 19 2.74 -3.01 -9.17
CA ALA A 19 1.76 -2.20 -8.45
C ALA A 19 2.38 -0.81 -8.36
N GLY A 20 1.66 0.26 -8.73
CA GLY A 20 2.15 1.62 -8.47
C GLY A 20 2.64 1.67 -7.02
N MET A 21 3.88 2.12 -6.79
CA MET A 21 4.60 2.01 -5.51
C MET A 21 3.63 1.90 -4.34
N ALA A 22 3.43 0.67 -3.85
CA ALA A 22 2.61 0.46 -2.68
C ALA A 22 3.40 1.02 -1.52
N PHE A 23 3.18 2.28 -1.19
CA PHE A 23 3.65 2.86 0.05
C PHE A 23 2.92 2.11 1.16
N ALA A 24 3.60 1.14 1.77
CA ALA A 24 3.13 0.55 3.00
C ALA A 24 3.28 1.62 4.07
N ASP A 25 2.16 2.07 4.63
CA ASP A 25 2.21 3.05 5.71
C ASP A 25 2.84 2.40 6.93
N SER A 26 3.93 2.98 7.42
CA SER A 26 4.49 2.61 8.72
C SER A 26 3.85 3.48 9.79
N TRP A 27 3.05 2.88 10.65
CA TRP A 27 2.41 3.56 11.77
C TRP A 27 3.12 3.20 13.08
N ALA A 28 3.54 4.22 13.81
CA ALA A 28 3.97 4.00 15.19
C ALA A 28 2.75 3.57 16.03
N PRO A 29 2.96 2.73 17.08
CA PRO A 29 1.89 2.38 18.01
C PRO A 29 1.20 3.63 18.55
N ALA A 30 -0.14 3.61 18.60
CA ALA A 30 -0.91 4.69 19.21
C ALA A 30 -0.50 4.84 20.68
N ARG A 31 -0.33 6.09 21.12
CA ARG A 31 0.11 6.42 22.49
C ARG A 31 -0.75 7.49 23.11
N THR A 32 -0.83 7.49 24.44
CA THR A 32 -1.48 8.56 25.18
C THR A 32 -0.83 9.90 24.84
N THR A 33 -1.63 10.85 24.36
CA THR A 33 -1.16 12.14 23.84
C THR A 33 -1.98 13.27 24.44
N GLN A 34 -1.32 14.39 24.78
CA GLN A 34 -1.96 15.58 25.34
C GLN A 34 -1.96 16.71 24.32
N TYR A 35 -3.10 17.40 24.22
CA TYR A 35 -3.32 18.55 23.34
C TYR A 35 -3.78 19.72 24.21
N VAL A 36 -3.01 20.79 24.22
CA VAL A 36 -3.27 21.98 25.05
C VAL A 36 -3.80 23.10 24.16
N SER A 37 -4.84 23.80 24.62
CA SER A 37 -5.41 24.95 23.93
C SER A 37 -4.40 26.10 23.82
N ALA A 38 -4.64 27.02 22.89
CA ALA A 38 -3.76 28.14 22.65
C ALA A 38 -3.59 29.09 23.87
N ASP A 39 -4.61 29.19 24.73
CA ASP A 39 -4.56 29.95 25.98
C ASP A 39 -3.88 29.20 27.14
N GLY A 40 -3.61 27.90 26.98
CA GLY A 40 -2.97 27.07 28.00
C GLY A 40 -3.88 26.62 29.15
N ASP A 41 -5.17 26.98 29.10
CA ASP A 41 -6.13 26.72 30.19
C ASP A 41 -6.93 25.43 29.98
N TRP A 42 -6.90 24.84 28.79
CA TRP A 42 -7.59 23.60 28.47
C TRP A 42 -6.62 22.54 27.96
N ARG A 43 -6.86 21.29 28.37
CA ARG A 43 -6.06 20.14 27.94
C ARG A 43 -6.97 18.96 27.64
N LEU A 44 -6.84 18.43 26.43
CA LEU A 44 -7.38 17.13 26.05
C LEU A 44 -6.29 16.07 26.16
N THR A 45 -6.49 15.06 27.00
CA THR A 45 -5.69 13.83 27.02
C THR A 45 -6.43 12.75 26.24
N VAL A 46 -5.82 12.21 25.20
CA VAL A 46 -6.35 11.09 24.41
C VAL A 46 -5.63 9.81 24.81
N GLU A 47 -6.37 8.82 25.28
CA GLU A 47 -5.90 7.49 25.62
C GLU A 47 -6.38 6.49 24.54
N PRO A 48 -5.46 5.89 23.76
CA PRO A 48 -5.81 4.86 22.79
C PRO A 48 -6.42 3.63 23.46
N ARG A 49 -7.26 2.87 22.74
CA ARG A 49 -7.63 1.52 23.20
C ARG A 49 -6.49 0.54 23.00
N ASP A 50 -6.50 -0.52 23.80
CA ASP A 50 -5.54 -1.61 23.64
C ASP A 50 -5.78 -2.38 22.33
N ILE A 51 -4.68 -2.70 21.65
CA ILE A 51 -4.64 -3.65 20.54
C ILE A 51 -3.58 -4.71 20.81
N ALA A 52 -3.83 -5.95 20.38
CA ALA A 52 -2.87 -7.05 20.44
C ALA A 52 -1.63 -6.78 19.57
N GLY A 53 -1.84 -6.13 18.42
CA GLY A 53 -0.79 -5.70 17.52
C GLY A 53 -1.37 -5.14 16.22
N PRO A 54 -0.54 -4.42 15.42
CA PRO A 54 -0.99 -3.91 14.12
C PRO A 54 -1.37 -5.00 13.12
N LEU A 55 -0.67 -6.15 13.12
CA LEU A 55 -0.96 -7.24 12.19
C LEU A 55 -2.33 -7.88 12.49
N GLU A 56 -2.59 -8.18 13.75
CA GLU A 56 -3.85 -8.74 14.22
C GLU A 56 -5.01 -7.77 13.95
N TYR A 57 -4.78 -6.46 14.11
CA TYR A 57 -5.76 -5.43 13.74
C TYR A 57 -6.19 -5.57 12.28
N PHE A 58 -5.24 -5.67 11.34
CA PHE A 58 -5.57 -5.78 9.92
C PHE A 58 -6.24 -7.10 9.56
N GLN A 59 -5.75 -8.22 10.11
CA GLN A 59 -6.35 -9.54 9.88
C GLN A 59 -7.80 -9.57 10.37
N ASP A 60 -8.06 -9.02 11.54
CA ASP A 60 -9.40 -8.95 12.12
C ASP A 60 -10.31 -8.00 11.34
N ALA A 61 -9.80 -6.85 10.89
CA ALA A 61 -10.55 -5.90 10.08
C ALA A 61 -10.92 -6.50 8.71
N ALA A 62 -9.98 -7.19 8.06
CA ALA A 62 -10.23 -7.90 6.81
C ALA A 62 -11.25 -9.04 6.98
N ALA A 63 -11.27 -9.68 8.15
CA ALA A 63 -12.28 -10.67 8.53
C ALA A 63 -13.61 -10.07 8.99
N GLY A 64 -13.76 -8.74 9.01
CA GLY A 64 -15.00 -8.06 9.40
C GLY A 64 -15.35 -8.19 10.88
N LYS A 65 -14.37 -8.38 11.77
CA LYS A 65 -14.65 -8.45 13.22
C LYS A 65 -15.06 -7.07 13.77
N ASP A 66 -15.96 -7.08 14.74
CA ASP A 66 -16.49 -5.85 15.37
C ASP A 66 -15.42 -5.05 16.15
N THR A 67 -14.37 -5.69 16.64
CA THR A 67 -13.29 -5.03 17.40
C THR A 67 -11.92 -5.51 16.91
N PRO A 68 -11.46 -5.00 15.75
CA PRO A 68 -10.22 -5.45 15.15
C PRO A 68 -9.02 -5.31 16.07
N GLY A 69 -8.23 -6.37 16.22
CA GLY A 69 -7.03 -6.38 17.06
C GLY A 69 -7.32 -6.23 18.55
N GLY A 70 -8.57 -6.39 19.01
CA GLY A 70 -8.93 -6.24 20.42
C GLY A 70 -8.20 -7.24 21.32
N VAL A 71 -7.77 -6.79 22.51
CA VAL A 71 -7.13 -7.66 23.51
C VAL A 71 -8.21 -8.40 24.32
N PRO A 72 -8.18 -9.75 24.40
CA PRO A 72 -9.14 -10.50 25.19
C PRO A 72 -9.22 -10.02 26.64
N GLY A 73 -10.43 -9.72 27.11
CA GLY A 73 -10.67 -9.24 28.47
C GLY A 73 -10.42 -7.73 28.69
N SER A 74 -9.93 -7.00 27.69
CA SER A 74 -9.88 -5.53 27.79
C SER A 74 -11.29 -4.96 27.83
N LYS A 75 -11.52 -4.04 28.78
CA LYS A 75 -12.81 -3.33 28.93
C LYS A 75 -12.87 -2.06 28.07
N GLN A 76 -11.74 -1.63 27.53
CA GLN A 76 -11.66 -0.44 26.70
C GLN A 76 -11.79 -0.81 25.22
N THR A 77 -12.98 -0.60 24.69
CA THR A 77 -13.32 -0.94 23.30
C THR A 77 -13.19 0.25 22.34
N SER A 78 -12.75 1.42 22.81
CA SER A 78 -12.56 2.62 22.00
C SER A 78 -11.49 3.51 22.62
N ALA A 79 -10.95 4.44 21.85
CA ALA A 79 -10.18 5.55 22.41
C ALA A 79 -11.04 6.34 23.42
N VAL A 80 -10.38 6.92 24.42
CA VAL A 80 -11.01 7.75 25.45
C VAL A 80 -10.37 9.14 25.45
N GLY A 81 -11.19 10.17 25.44
CA GLY A 81 -10.77 11.56 25.62
C GLY A 81 -11.07 12.01 27.04
N THR A 82 -10.13 12.71 27.67
CA THR A 82 -10.33 13.39 28.95
C THR A 82 -10.01 14.87 28.78
N MET A 83 -11.01 15.73 28.92
CA MET A 83 -10.82 17.17 28.93
C MET A 83 -10.66 17.69 30.34
N GLU A 84 -9.69 18.57 30.53
CA GLU A 84 -9.38 19.20 31.80
C GLU A 84 -9.25 20.71 31.62
N HIS A 85 -9.71 21.45 32.63
CA HIS A 85 -9.57 22.89 32.74
C HIS A 85 -8.57 23.24 33.85
N ARG A 86 -7.71 24.22 33.61
CA ARG A 86 -6.72 24.67 34.57
C ARG A 86 -7.36 25.62 35.58
N VAL A 87 -7.25 25.27 36.86
CA VAL A 87 -7.66 26.14 37.98
C VAL A 87 -6.43 26.37 38.86
N GLY A 88 -5.81 27.54 38.69
CA GLY A 88 -4.50 27.84 39.27
C GLY A 88 -3.39 26.96 38.69
N THR A 89 -2.79 26.10 39.52
CA THR A 89 -1.73 25.16 39.10
C THR A 89 -2.25 23.73 38.86
N THR A 90 -3.54 23.49 39.09
CA THR A 90 -4.13 22.14 39.05
C THR A 90 -5.04 21.97 37.83
N TRP A 91 -5.01 20.78 37.23
CA TRP A 91 -5.95 20.38 36.18
C TRP A 91 -7.19 19.75 36.82
N GLN A 92 -8.36 20.27 36.50
CA GLN A 92 -9.64 19.73 36.92
C GLN A 92 -10.35 19.08 35.75
N LYS A 93 -10.70 17.80 35.89
CA LYS A 93 -11.44 17.04 34.88
C LYS A 93 -12.82 17.66 34.64
N VAL A 94 -13.10 17.99 33.38
CA VAL A 94 -14.39 18.52 32.91
C VAL A 94 -15.26 17.38 32.38
N TRP A 95 -14.71 16.57 31.46
CA TRP A 95 -15.38 15.39 30.93
C TRP A 95 -14.39 14.27 30.61
N ARG A 96 -14.89 13.04 30.57
CA ARG A 96 -14.15 11.86 30.11
C ARG A 96 -15.10 10.94 29.36
N GLU A 97 -14.90 10.84 28.04
CA GLU A 97 -15.84 10.16 27.14
C GLU A 97 -15.13 9.29 26.12
N LYS A 98 -15.88 8.32 25.57
CA LYS A 98 -15.42 7.53 24.43
C LYS A 98 -15.35 8.42 23.19
N LEU A 99 -14.23 8.36 22.48
CA LEU A 99 -14.07 9.02 21.19
C LEU A 99 -14.65 8.14 20.08
N ARG A 100 -15.04 8.76 18.95
CA ARG A 100 -15.49 8.05 17.75
C ARG A 100 -14.37 7.29 17.04
N ASN A 101 -13.14 7.79 17.14
CA ASN A 101 -11.98 7.13 16.57
C ASN A 101 -11.75 5.80 17.31
N ASP A 102 -11.68 4.70 16.56
CA ASP A 102 -11.65 3.33 17.10
C ASP A 102 -10.43 3.11 18.01
N VAL A 103 -9.23 3.12 17.44
CA VAL A 103 -7.99 2.89 18.21
C VAL A 103 -7.51 4.19 18.86
N ALA A 104 -7.34 5.22 18.05
CA ALA A 104 -7.00 6.58 18.44
C ALA A 104 -7.19 7.50 17.24
N PRO A 105 -7.44 8.81 17.45
CA PRO A 105 -7.27 9.77 16.38
C PRO A 105 -5.79 9.92 16.00
N VAL A 106 -5.51 10.27 14.74
CA VAL A 106 -4.14 10.60 14.31
C VAL A 106 -3.68 11.91 14.93
N GLU A 107 -4.59 12.88 15.03
CA GLU A 107 -4.36 14.17 15.67
C GLU A 107 -5.64 14.65 16.37
N ALA A 108 -5.50 15.49 17.39
CA ALA A 108 -6.63 16.18 18.00
C ALA A 108 -6.27 17.63 18.30
N ILE A 109 -7.28 18.45 18.52
CA ILE A 109 -7.14 19.86 18.89
C ILE A 109 -8.09 20.15 20.05
N ALA A 110 -7.56 20.75 21.11
CA ALA A 110 -8.34 21.34 22.19
C ALA A 110 -8.46 22.85 21.97
N LEU A 111 -9.67 23.39 22.13
CA LEU A 111 -9.91 24.83 22.09
C LEU A 111 -10.37 25.36 23.46
N PRO A 112 -10.28 26.68 23.68
CA PRO A 112 -10.90 27.32 24.83
C PRO A 112 -12.37 26.93 25.00
N GLY A 113 -12.82 26.79 26.25
CA GLY A 113 -14.20 26.41 26.57
C GLY A 113 -14.46 24.91 26.57
N GLY A 114 -13.42 24.07 26.44
CA GLY A 114 -13.52 22.62 26.63
C GLY A 114 -14.08 21.86 25.44
N VAL A 115 -14.12 22.49 24.27
CA VAL A 115 -14.48 21.86 23.00
C VAL A 115 -13.24 21.26 22.34
N ALA A 116 -13.44 20.23 21.53
CA ALA A 116 -12.35 19.52 20.87
C ALA A 116 -12.71 19.09 19.45
N MET A 117 -11.68 18.83 18.65
CA MET A 117 -11.79 18.17 17.36
C MET A 117 -10.78 17.02 17.29
N THR A 118 -11.19 15.89 16.72
CA THR A 118 -10.28 14.80 16.36
C THR A 118 -10.20 14.65 14.85
N LEU A 119 -9.04 14.21 14.37
CA LEU A 119 -8.70 14.09 12.95
C LEU A 119 -8.18 12.69 12.66
N ASP A 120 -8.84 12.05 11.69
CA ASP A 120 -8.51 10.74 11.13
C ASP A 120 -8.54 9.59 12.16
N ASN A 121 -8.70 8.36 11.68
CA ASN A 121 -8.51 7.19 12.52
C ASN A 121 -7.11 6.61 12.29
N TRP A 122 -6.46 6.16 13.36
CA TRP A 122 -5.19 5.44 13.28
C TRP A 122 -5.34 4.22 12.33
N HIS A 123 -4.42 4.07 11.37
CA HIS A 123 -4.48 3.12 10.24
C HIS A 123 -5.66 3.25 9.25
N SER A 124 -6.40 4.36 9.27
CA SER A 124 -7.48 4.61 8.30
C SER A 124 -7.61 6.11 7.99
N MET A 125 -6.48 6.74 7.69
CA MET A 125 -6.43 8.17 7.44
C MET A 125 -7.23 8.52 6.17
N GLY A 126 -8.12 9.50 6.28
CA GLY A 126 -8.98 9.95 5.18
C GLY A 126 -10.10 8.98 4.77
N PHE A 127 -10.33 7.90 5.54
CA PHE A 127 -11.39 6.92 5.27
C PHE A 127 -12.47 6.91 6.36
N GLY A 128 -13.69 6.55 5.96
CA GLY A 128 -14.84 6.45 6.85
C GLY A 128 -15.50 7.79 7.20
N LYS A 129 -16.44 7.74 8.14
CA LYS A 129 -17.29 8.88 8.54
C LYS A 129 -16.70 9.75 9.65
N ASP A 130 -15.61 9.30 10.27
CA ASP A 130 -15.01 9.91 11.45
C ASP A 130 -13.63 10.51 11.11
N VAL A 131 -13.52 11.10 9.91
CA VAL A 131 -12.30 11.80 9.44
C VAL A 131 -12.12 13.12 10.17
N VAL A 132 -13.21 13.84 10.43
CA VAL A 132 -13.22 14.99 11.33
C VAL A 132 -14.38 14.84 12.31
N VAL A 133 -14.10 14.84 13.61
CA VAL A 133 -15.14 14.72 14.64
C VAL A 133 -15.07 15.89 15.60
N LEU A 134 -16.20 16.55 15.83
CA LEU A 134 -16.31 17.72 16.70
C LEU A 134 -17.00 17.33 18.01
N TYR A 135 -16.46 17.80 19.13
CA TYR A 135 -16.96 17.53 20.48
C TYR A 135 -17.25 18.84 21.21
N ASP A 136 -18.38 18.90 21.91
CA ASP A 136 -18.74 20.04 22.74
C ASP A 136 -18.03 20.04 24.10
N ALA A 137 -18.35 21.05 24.93
CA ALA A 137 -17.81 21.25 26.27
C ALA A 137 -18.19 20.15 27.28
N LYS A 138 -19.05 19.20 26.90
CA LYS A 138 -19.46 18.04 27.69
C LYS A 138 -18.90 16.73 27.13
N GLY A 139 -18.12 16.78 26.05
CA GLY A 139 -17.59 15.61 25.36
C GLY A 139 -18.60 14.94 24.43
N ALA A 140 -19.76 15.56 24.17
CA ALA A 140 -20.73 15.01 23.22
C ALA A 140 -20.35 15.37 21.78
N VAL A 141 -20.54 14.42 20.87
CA VAL A 141 -20.28 14.64 19.44
C VAL A 141 -21.31 15.61 18.87
N THR A 142 -20.88 16.75 18.33
CA THR A 142 -21.74 17.73 17.68
C THR A 142 -21.80 17.54 16.17
N ALA A 143 -20.72 17.02 15.57
CA ALA A 143 -20.68 16.64 14.16
C ALA A 143 -19.59 15.58 13.91
N SER A 144 -19.77 14.78 12.86
CA SER A 144 -18.77 13.87 12.32
C SER A 144 -18.82 13.95 10.80
N TYR A 145 -17.66 13.99 10.16
CA TYR A 145 -17.52 14.17 8.72
C TYR A 145 -16.64 13.10 8.09
N ALA A 146 -17.12 12.52 6.99
CA ALA A 146 -16.31 11.95 5.94
C ALA A 146 -15.69 13.06 5.07
N LEU A 147 -14.70 12.73 4.25
CA LEU A 147 -14.09 13.72 3.35
C LEU A 147 -15.07 14.25 2.30
N ASP A 148 -15.97 13.42 1.80
CA ASP A 148 -16.96 13.81 0.79
C ASP A 148 -18.14 14.60 1.35
N ASP A 149 -18.22 14.80 2.67
CA ASP A 149 -19.15 15.74 3.30
C ASP A 149 -18.73 17.20 3.12
N PHE A 150 -17.44 17.48 2.88
CA PHE A 150 -16.91 18.84 2.75
C PHE A 150 -15.98 19.07 1.55
N LEU A 151 -15.60 18.01 0.83
CA LEU A 151 -14.87 18.09 -0.44
C LEU A 151 -15.67 17.41 -1.55
N PRO A 152 -15.65 17.92 -2.79
CA PRO A 152 -16.27 17.23 -3.91
C PRO A 152 -15.70 15.82 -4.11
N LYS A 153 -16.54 14.84 -4.47
CA LYS A 153 -16.11 13.44 -4.66
C LYS A 153 -14.92 13.28 -5.62
N ASP A 154 -14.90 14.02 -6.73
CA ASP A 154 -13.77 13.98 -7.67
C ASP A 154 -12.49 14.56 -7.08
N TYR A 155 -12.59 15.52 -6.16
CA TYR A 155 -11.44 16.03 -5.41
C TYR A 155 -10.90 14.94 -4.49
N VAL A 156 -11.77 14.28 -3.72
CA VAL A 156 -11.39 13.17 -2.83
C VAL A 156 -10.74 12.03 -3.62
N ARG A 157 -11.31 11.64 -4.76
CA ARG A 157 -10.76 10.60 -5.64
C ARG A 157 -9.41 10.98 -6.28
N ALA A 158 -9.13 12.28 -6.43
CA ALA A 158 -7.87 12.78 -6.98
C ALA A 158 -6.73 12.79 -5.95
N LEU A 159 -7.05 12.73 -4.64
CA LEU A 159 -6.05 12.78 -3.59
C LEU A 159 -5.09 11.58 -3.64
N PRO A 160 -3.83 11.79 -3.23
CA PRO A 160 -2.85 10.72 -3.18
C PRO A 160 -3.20 9.67 -2.12
N ARG A 161 -3.04 8.40 -2.49
CA ARG A 161 -3.42 7.25 -1.66
C ARG A 161 -2.29 6.25 -1.55
N THR A 162 -2.24 5.60 -0.41
CA THR A 162 -1.38 4.45 -0.11
C THR A 162 -2.26 3.22 0.12
N VAL A 163 -1.70 2.14 0.66
CA VAL A 163 -2.47 0.91 0.93
C VAL A 163 -3.56 1.15 1.97
N SER A 164 -3.31 1.98 2.98
CA SER A 164 -4.22 2.20 4.13
C SER A 164 -4.61 3.65 4.37
N SER A 165 -4.09 4.60 3.58
CA SER A 165 -4.33 6.02 3.81
C SER A 165 -4.69 6.79 2.55
N LEU A 166 -5.56 7.78 2.71
CA LEU A 166 -5.78 8.85 1.77
C LEU A 166 -5.18 10.13 2.35
N HIS A 167 -4.10 10.62 1.76
CA HIS A 167 -3.39 11.78 2.27
C HIS A 167 -4.07 13.06 1.81
N TRP A 168 -4.88 13.63 2.69
CA TRP A 168 -5.80 14.72 2.36
C TRP A 168 -5.46 16.07 3.01
N ARG A 169 -4.62 16.07 4.06
CA ARG A 169 -4.34 17.27 4.85
C ARG A 169 -2.87 17.43 5.21
N GLY A 170 -2.50 18.68 5.46
CA GLY A 170 -1.35 19.08 6.25
C GLY A 170 -1.76 19.40 7.68
N LYS A 171 -1.15 20.45 8.23
CA LYS A 171 -1.35 20.90 9.61
C LYS A 171 -2.76 21.44 9.84
N ALA A 172 -3.35 21.09 10.98
CA ALA A 172 -4.54 21.75 11.51
C ALA A 172 -4.14 22.82 12.53
N THR A 173 -4.78 23.99 12.49
CA THR A 173 -4.42 25.14 13.31
C THR A 173 -5.66 25.80 13.91
N ALA A 174 -5.68 25.93 15.24
CA ALA A 174 -6.69 26.72 15.94
C ALA A 174 -6.61 28.19 15.50
N LEU A 175 -7.75 28.80 15.17
CA LEU A 175 -7.82 30.21 14.81
C LEU A 175 -7.83 31.10 16.08
N PRO A 176 -7.38 32.37 15.98
CA PRO A 176 -7.26 33.26 17.14
C PRO A 176 -8.55 33.54 17.91
N ASP A 177 -9.72 33.27 17.32
CA ASP A 177 -11.01 33.44 17.98
C ASP A 177 -11.34 32.35 19.02
N GLY A 178 -10.53 31.29 19.11
CA GLY A 178 -10.71 30.19 20.05
C GLY A 178 -11.93 29.31 19.77
N LYS A 179 -12.56 29.44 18.60
CA LYS A 179 -13.80 28.71 18.23
C LYS A 179 -13.68 27.92 16.94
N ARG A 180 -12.76 28.33 16.07
CA ARG A 180 -12.59 27.74 14.73
C ARG A 180 -11.24 27.07 14.58
N VAL A 181 -11.20 26.06 13.72
CA VAL A 181 -9.96 25.42 13.27
C VAL A 181 -9.86 25.53 11.77
N SER A 182 -8.69 25.90 11.26
CA SER A 182 -8.34 25.78 9.85
C SER A 182 -7.51 24.53 9.62
N ILE A 183 -7.95 23.67 8.71
CA ILE A 183 -7.20 22.51 8.23
C ILE A 183 -6.63 22.86 6.86
N ALA A 184 -5.33 22.71 6.68
CA ALA A 184 -4.70 22.80 5.38
C ALA A 184 -5.05 21.55 4.56
N VAL A 185 -5.99 21.65 3.62
CA VAL A 185 -6.39 20.55 2.73
C VAL A 185 -5.48 20.52 1.52
N LEU A 186 -4.91 19.35 1.22
CA LEU A 186 -3.97 19.15 0.12
C LEU A 186 -4.65 19.42 -1.23
N VAL A 187 -3.96 20.16 -2.10
CA VAL A 187 -4.32 20.29 -3.52
C VAL A 187 -3.73 19.10 -4.27
N PRO A 188 -4.55 18.24 -4.91
CA PRO A 188 -4.05 17.10 -5.68
C PRO A 188 -2.99 17.52 -6.71
N SER A 189 -1.96 16.70 -6.89
CA SER A 189 -0.92 16.87 -7.91
C SER A 189 -0.72 15.56 -8.67
N GLU A 190 -0.13 15.64 -9.87
CA GLU A 190 0.14 14.44 -10.69
C GLU A 190 1.21 13.54 -10.09
N GLU A 191 2.21 14.13 -9.41
CA GLU A 191 3.28 13.38 -8.75
C GLU A 191 2.77 12.57 -7.55
N GLY A 192 1.59 12.91 -7.01
CA GLY A 192 0.89 12.09 -6.03
C GLY A 192 1.62 11.91 -4.70
N SER A 193 2.66 12.69 -4.41
CA SER A 193 3.31 12.67 -3.11
C SER A 193 2.77 13.81 -2.24
N PRO A 194 2.11 13.50 -1.11
CA PRO A 194 1.75 14.51 -0.12
C PRO A 194 2.98 15.09 0.60
N PHE A 195 4.15 14.48 0.40
CA PHE A 195 5.43 14.87 0.97
C PHE A 195 6.32 15.63 -0.03
N ALA A 196 5.78 15.98 -1.20
CA ALA A 196 6.51 16.82 -2.14
C ALA A 196 6.79 18.20 -1.50
N GLU A 197 7.99 18.73 -1.71
CA GLU A 197 8.40 20.02 -1.14
C GLU A 197 7.51 21.18 -1.63
N ASP A 198 6.89 21.01 -2.79
CA ASP A 198 5.98 21.97 -3.44
C ASP A 198 4.50 21.64 -3.21
N ALA A 199 4.18 20.78 -2.23
CA ALA A 199 2.80 20.47 -1.87
C ALA A 199 2.00 21.75 -1.54
N ARG A 200 0.92 21.96 -2.28
CA ARG A 200 0.02 23.12 -2.10
C ARG A 200 -1.17 22.74 -1.25
N PHE A 201 -1.65 23.68 -0.45
CA PHE A 201 -2.80 23.49 0.43
C PHE A 201 -3.78 24.65 0.31
N VAL A 202 -5.05 24.36 0.56
CA VAL A 202 -6.14 25.34 0.69
C VAL A 202 -6.78 25.20 2.07
N PRO A 203 -7.09 26.30 2.77
CA PRO A 203 -7.67 26.22 4.09
C PRO A 203 -9.15 25.81 4.02
N VAL A 204 -9.53 24.80 4.81
CA VAL A 204 -10.93 24.47 5.11
C VAL A 204 -11.16 24.74 6.60
N VAL A 205 -12.17 25.55 6.91
CA VAL A 205 -12.41 26.02 8.27
C VAL A 205 -13.60 25.31 8.89
N PHE A 206 -13.43 24.83 10.12
CA PHE A 206 -14.48 24.22 10.92
C PHE A 206 -14.84 25.13 12.10
N ASP A 207 -16.13 25.35 12.31
CA ASP A 207 -16.68 26.05 13.47
C ASP A 207 -17.17 25.01 14.48
N LEU A 208 -16.40 24.83 15.56
CA LEU A 208 -16.67 23.80 16.57
C LEU A 208 -17.90 24.13 17.40
N ALA A 209 -18.17 25.41 17.64
CA ALA A 209 -19.33 25.84 18.41
C ALA A 209 -20.63 25.64 17.63
N ALA A 210 -20.61 25.88 16.32
CA ALA A 210 -21.77 25.67 15.45
C ALA A 210 -21.86 24.24 14.87
N GLY A 211 -20.85 23.40 15.08
CA GLY A 211 -20.82 22.03 14.57
C GLY A 211 -20.90 21.97 13.04
N ARG A 212 -20.23 22.91 12.34
CA ARG A 212 -20.31 23.02 10.88
C ARG A 212 -18.98 23.35 10.22
N VAL A 213 -18.82 22.88 8.98
CA VAL A 213 -17.77 23.34 8.07
C VAL A 213 -18.16 24.66 7.40
N ILE A 214 -17.19 25.54 7.22
CA ILE A 214 -17.28 26.73 6.37
C ILE A 214 -16.68 26.34 5.02
N PRO A 215 -17.49 26.26 3.95
CA PRO A 215 -16.99 25.81 2.65
C PRO A 215 -15.82 26.68 2.16
N PRO A 216 -14.75 26.07 1.62
CA PRO A 216 -13.70 26.83 0.96
C PRO A 216 -14.29 27.57 -0.25
N SER A 217 -13.78 28.77 -0.52
CA SER A 217 -14.24 29.63 -1.61
C SER A 217 -13.13 30.56 -2.09
N GLY A 218 -13.34 31.22 -3.23
CA GLY A 218 -12.39 32.15 -3.83
C GLY A 218 -11.46 31.51 -4.86
N ALA A 219 -10.62 32.35 -5.47
CA ALA A 219 -9.82 31.98 -6.64
C ALA A 219 -8.85 30.81 -6.38
N GLU A 220 -8.26 30.71 -5.19
CA GLU A 220 -7.38 29.60 -4.81
C GLU A 220 -8.13 28.27 -4.76
N TRP A 221 -9.36 28.28 -4.25
CA TRP A 221 -10.22 27.10 -4.23
C TRP A 221 -10.67 26.70 -5.62
N ASP A 222 -11.07 27.66 -6.47
CA ASP A 222 -11.43 27.41 -7.85
C ASP A 222 -10.27 26.78 -8.64
N GLN A 223 -9.04 27.26 -8.41
CA GLN A 223 -7.83 26.68 -8.99
C GLN A 223 -7.54 25.27 -8.46
N ALA A 224 -7.77 25.02 -7.17
CA ALA A 224 -7.62 23.69 -6.58
C ALA A 224 -8.62 22.69 -7.17
N LEU A 225 -9.88 23.12 -7.39
CA LEU A 225 -10.91 22.34 -8.08
C LEU A 225 -10.54 22.05 -9.53
N GLN A 226 -9.96 23.02 -10.25
CA GLN A 226 -9.50 22.79 -11.62
C GLN A 226 -8.35 21.79 -11.65
N THR A 227 -7.38 21.94 -10.74
CA THR A 227 -6.24 21.02 -10.61
C THR A 227 -6.71 19.60 -10.32
N SER A 228 -7.65 19.42 -9.40
CA SER A 228 -8.15 18.09 -9.04
C SER A 228 -8.86 17.40 -10.21
N ARG A 229 -9.61 18.14 -11.04
CA ARG A 229 -10.22 17.61 -12.27
C ARG A 229 -9.20 17.14 -13.29
N THR A 230 -8.11 17.90 -13.48
CA THR A 230 -7.00 17.50 -14.37
C THR A 230 -6.35 16.21 -13.86
N VAL A 231 -5.97 16.18 -12.58
CA VAL A 231 -5.36 14.99 -11.95
C VAL A 231 -6.30 13.78 -12.06
N ARG A 232 -7.60 13.96 -11.79
CA ARG A 232 -8.57 12.86 -11.88
C ARG A 232 -8.72 12.34 -13.32
N THR A 233 -8.68 13.22 -14.31
CA THR A 233 -8.73 12.84 -15.73
C THR A 233 -7.52 11.97 -16.08
N HIS A 234 -6.32 12.38 -15.67
CA HIS A 234 -5.11 11.59 -15.88
C HIS A 234 -5.16 10.24 -15.14
N GLN A 235 -5.60 10.22 -13.88
CA GLN A 235 -5.76 8.99 -13.10
C GLN A 235 -6.78 8.03 -13.75
N ARG A 236 -7.92 8.53 -14.25
CA ARG A 236 -8.90 7.73 -15.00
C ARG A 236 -8.28 7.11 -16.24
N ALA A 237 -7.50 7.87 -17.01
CA ALA A 237 -6.80 7.35 -18.18
C ALA A 237 -5.81 6.23 -17.81
N LEU A 238 -5.04 6.40 -16.71
CA LEU A 238 -4.12 5.38 -16.20
C LEU A 238 -4.85 4.15 -15.65
N GLU A 239 -5.96 4.33 -14.94
CA GLU A 239 -6.81 3.24 -14.46
C GLU A 239 -7.42 2.46 -15.63
N ALA A 240 -7.94 3.15 -16.66
CA ALA A 240 -8.47 2.54 -17.87
C ALA A 240 -7.40 1.77 -18.65
N LYS A 241 -6.20 2.34 -18.79
CA LYS A 241 -5.04 1.66 -19.41
C LYS A 241 -4.67 0.39 -18.65
N ARG A 242 -4.49 0.49 -17.32
CA ARG A 242 -4.17 -0.68 -16.48
C ARG A 242 -5.26 -1.74 -16.51
N ARG A 243 -6.53 -1.32 -16.51
CA ARG A 243 -7.67 -2.22 -16.65
C ARG A 243 -7.64 -2.96 -17.98
N LYS A 244 -7.38 -2.24 -19.08
CA LYS A 244 -7.23 -2.84 -20.41
C LYS A 244 -6.09 -3.86 -20.43
N GLU A 245 -4.90 -3.47 -19.96
CA GLU A 245 -3.72 -4.35 -19.90
C GLU A 245 -3.95 -5.59 -19.03
N PHE A 246 -4.68 -5.46 -17.92
CA PHE A 246 -5.02 -6.58 -17.05
C PHE A 246 -5.97 -7.59 -17.73
N ILE A 247 -6.95 -7.11 -18.49
CA ILE A 247 -7.96 -7.95 -19.17
C ILE A 247 -7.39 -8.60 -20.43
N GLU A 248 -6.54 -7.90 -21.18
CA GLU A 248 -6.00 -8.41 -22.44
C GLU A 248 -5.12 -9.65 -22.24
N PRO A 249 -5.09 -10.58 -23.20
CA PRO A 249 -4.14 -11.69 -23.18
C PRO A 249 -2.71 -11.17 -23.08
N LEU A 250 -1.95 -11.71 -22.12
CA LEU A 250 -0.56 -11.36 -21.89
C LEU A 250 0.25 -11.85 -23.09
N ARG A 251 1.07 -10.95 -23.64
CA ARG A 251 1.94 -11.23 -24.77
C ARG A 251 3.38 -11.12 -24.33
N PHE A 252 4.25 -11.88 -25.01
CA PHE A 252 5.68 -11.75 -24.82
C PHE A 252 6.12 -10.30 -25.14
N PRO A 253 6.98 -9.68 -24.29
CA PRO A 253 7.29 -8.26 -24.42
C PRO A 253 8.24 -7.97 -25.58
N GLU A 254 7.98 -6.88 -26.29
CA GLU A 254 8.88 -6.30 -27.29
C GLU A 254 9.11 -4.80 -26.97
N PRO A 255 10.36 -4.39 -26.66
CA PRO A 255 11.57 -5.20 -26.55
C PRO A 255 11.60 -6.09 -25.30
N ALA A 256 12.24 -7.27 -25.44
CA ALA A 256 12.45 -8.24 -24.37
C ALA A 256 13.58 -7.81 -23.40
N THR A 257 13.40 -6.65 -22.76
CA THR A 257 14.30 -6.20 -21.69
C THR A 257 14.13 -7.08 -20.46
N GLU A 258 15.13 -7.10 -19.57
CA GLU A 258 15.02 -7.87 -18.32
C GLU A 258 13.81 -7.49 -17.50
N LEU A 259 13.59 -6.19 -17.24
CA LEU A 259 12.43 -5.76 -16.46
C LEU A 259 11.13 -6.25 -17.13
N ALA A 260 11.02 -6.11 -18.45
CA ALA A 260 9.83 -6.58 -19.17
C ALA A 260 9.65 -8.11 -19.09
N LEU A 261 10.73 -8.89 -19.19
CA LEU A 261 10.70 -10.35 -19.08
C LEU A 261 10.37 -10.83 -17.66
N SER A 262 10.94 -10.20 -16.63
CA SER A 262 10.61 -10.49 -15.23
C SER A 262 9.13 -10.23 -14.96
N LEU A 263 8.61 -9.09 -15.41
CA LEU A 263 7.18 -8.75 -15.28
C LEU A 263 6.27 -9.70 -16.04
N TYR A 264 6.67 -10.07 -17.26
CA TYR A 264 5.96 -11.06 -18.07
C TYR A 264 5.87 -12.41 -17.34
N MET A 265 6.98 -12.91 -16.78
CA MET A 265 6.99 -14.17 -16.05
C MET A 265 6.10 -14.13 -14.81
N VAL A 266 6.17 -13.07 -14.01
CA VAL A 266 5.29 -12.90 -12.83
C VAL A 266 3.82 -12.90 -13.22
N GLU A 267 3.42 -12.11 -14.23
CA GLU A 267 2.02 -12.06 -14.65
C GLU A 267 1.58 -13.36 -15.34
N ALA A 268 2.47 -14.04 -16.05
CA ALA A 268 2.21 -15.36 -16.62
C ALA A 268 1.94 -16.39 -15.51
N PHE A 269 2.75 -16.40 -14.45
CA PHE A 269 2.54 -17.26 -13.29
C PHE A 269 1.14 -17.10 -12.70
N PHE A 270 0.70 -15.87 -12.44
CA PHE A 270 -0.64 -15.62 -11.89
C PHE A 270 -1.80 -15.97 -12.84
N ARG A 271 -1.52 -16.23 -14.12
CA ARG A 271 -2.53 -16.65 -15.11
C ARG A 271 -2.58 -18.16 -15.34
N ILE A 272 -1.49 -18.87 -15.06
CA ILE A 272 -1.33 -20.29 -15.42
C ILE A 272 -1.21 -21.22 -14.21
N ASP A 273 -0.76 -20.71 -13.06
CA ASP A 273 -0.41 -21.52 -11.91
C ASP A 273 -1.60 -21.62 -10.93
N ASP A 274 -2.23 -22.78 -10.92
CA ASP A 274 -3.39 -23.11 -10.09
C ASP A 274 -3.05 -23.29 -8.60
N GLN A 275 -1.77 -23.46 -8.25
CA GLN A 275 -1.29 -23.53 -6.86
C GLN A 275 -0.59 -22.24 -6.44
N GLY A 276 -0.66 -21.19 -7.28
CA GLY A 276 0.08 -19.95 -7.12
C GLY A 276 -0.58 -18.91 -6.23
N ALA A 277 -1.80 -19.16 -5.74
CA ALA A 277 -2.58 -18.21 -4.95
C ALA A 277 -1.86 -17.71 -3.69
N ASP A 278 -1.02 -18.55 -3.07
CA ASP A 278 -0.29 -18.24 -1.83
C ASP A 278 1.22 -18.03 -2.02
N GLY A 279 1.71 -18.05 -3.26
CA GLY A 279 3.15 -18.01 -3.58
C GLY A 279 3.51 -16.90 -4.57
N TYR A 280 4.80 -16.55 -4.60
CA TYR A 280 5.36 -15.65 -5.62
C TYR A 280 6.50 -16.37 -6.34
N PRO A 281 6.62 -16.26 -7.68
CA PRO A 281 7.69 -16.91 -8.40
C PRO A 281 9.01 -16.14 -8.21
N GLU A 282 10.12 -16.87 -8.11
CA GLU A 282 11.44 -16.31 -8.36
C GLU A 282 11.65 -16.24 -9.87
N THR A 283 12.13 -15.10 -10.38
CA THR A 283 12.37 -14.89 -11.81
C THR A 283 13.85 -14.70 -12.07
N THR A 284 14.39 -15.45 -13.03
CA THR A 284 15.79 -15.33 -13.48
C THR A 284 15.80 -15.04 -14.97
N VAL A 285 16.38 -13.91 -15.35
CA VAL A 285 16.54 -13.53 -16.76
C VAL A 285 18.00 -13.68 -17.16
N LEU A 286 18.27 -14.51 -18.17
CA LEU A 286 19.57 -14.54 -18.82
C LEU A 286 19.66 -13.38 -19.81
N ARG A 287 20.68 -12.52 -19.65
CA ARG A 287 20.92 -11.37 -20.51
C ARG A 287 21.31 -11.79 -21.93
N ALA A 288 21.20 -10.86 -22.87
CA ALA A 288 21.80 -11.03 -24.19
C ALA A 288 23.32 -11.22 -24.06
N SER A 289 23.90 -12.04 -24.95
CA SER A 289 25.32 -12.43 -24.88
C SER A 289 26.31 -11.27 -25.04
N ASP A 290 25.86 -10.14 -25.58
CA ASP A 290 26.62 -8.91 -25.78
C ASP A 290 26.46 -7.89 -24.63
N ALA A 291 25.59 -8.18 -23.65
CA ALA A 291 25.41 -7.31 -22.49
C ALA A 291 26.65 -7.32 -21.57
N ALA A 292 26.99 -6.16 -21.01
CA ALA A 292 28.16 -6.01 -20.13
C ALA A 292 28.10 -6.90 -18.88
N ASP A 293 26.90 -7.21 -18.39
CA ASP A 293 26.62 -8.05 -17.22
C ASP A 293 26.23 -9.49 -17.59
N TYR A 294 26.45 -9.92 -18.84
CA TYR A 294 26.08 -11.26 -19.30
C TYR A 294 26.66 -12.38 -18.43
N ALA A 295 27.96 -12.33 -18.12
CA ALA A 295 28.63 -13.34 -17.30
C ALA A 295 28.01 -13.43 -15.89
N GLN A 296 27.55 -12.30 -15.34
CA GLN A 296 26.85 -12.27 -14.06
C GLN A 296 25.47 -12.94 -14.18
N SER A 297 24.74 -12.72 -15.27
CA SER A 297 23.45 -13.38 -15.50
C SER A 297 23.54 -14.89 -15.70
N VAL A 298 24.67 -15.39 -16.23
CA VAL A 298 24.95 -16.83 -16.26
C VAL A 298 25.13 -17.39 -14.84
N GLU A 299 25.77 -16.64 -13.94
CA GLU A 299 25.88 -17.03 -12.52
C GLU A 299 24.50 -17.03 -11.86
N TRP A 300 23.60 -16.08 -12.16
CA TRP A 300 22.23 -16.12 -11.63
C TRP A 300 21.48 -17.41 -12.03
N VAL A 301 21.63 -17.84 -13.29
CA VAL A 301 21.08 -19.13 -13.75
C VAL A 301 21.71 -20.30 -12.99
N HIS A 302 23.02 -20.27 -12.77
CA HIS A 302 23.70 -21.28 -11.96
C HIS A 302 23.18 -21.31 -10.52
N GLU A 303 23.06 -20.16 -9.86
CA GLU A 303 22.62 -20.07 -8.47
C GLU A 303 21.20 -20.58 -8.28
N ALA A 304 20.27 -20.15 -9.14
CA ALA A 304 18.87 -20.56 -9.14
C ALA A 304 18.70 -22.08 -9.33
N LEU A 305 19.58 -22.74 -10.10
CA LEU A 305 19.52 -24.18 -10.37
C LEU A 305 20.32 -25.03 -9.37
N CYS A 306 21.50 -24.57 -8.96
CA CYS A 306 22.53 -25.41 -8.35
C CYS A 306 22.79 -25.13 -6.86
N ARG A 307 22.66 -23.88 -6.41
CA ARG A 307 23.13 -23.50 -5.07
C ARG A 307 22.03 -23.53 -4.03
N THR A 308 20.82 -23.22 -4.42
CA THR A 308 19.72 -23.11 -3.47
C THR A 308 18.99 -24.46 -3.44
N ARG A 309 18.94 -25.12 -2.27
CA ARG A 309 17.96 -26.19 -2.03
C ARG A 309 16.69 -25.49 -1.60
N TRP A 310 15.86 -25.10 -2.55
CA TRP A 310 14.62 -24.40 -2.28
C TRP A 310 13.43 -25.21 -2.82
N GLU A 311 12.33 -25.16 -2.07
CA GLU A 311 11.03 -25.65 -2.45
C GLU A 311 10.23 -24.43 -2.92
N GLY A 312 9.63 -24.48 -4.12
CA GLY A 312 8.90 -23.32 -4.67
C GLY A 312 8.83 -23.26 -6.19
N THR A 313 8.53 -22.06 -6.72
CA THR A 313 8.43 -21.77 -8.16
C THR A 313 9.53 -20.85 -8.69
N GLN A 314 10.22 -21.27 -9.76
CA GLN A 314 11.30 -20.53 -10.42
C GLN A 314 11.01 -20.47 -11.90
N MET A 315 11.26 -19.30 -12.48
CA MET A 315 11.00 -19.04 -13.87
C MET A 315 12.27 -18.55 -14.55
N PHE A 316 12.48 -18.99 -15.79
CA PHE A 316 13.62 -18.60 -16.60
C PHE A 316 13.16 -18.04 -17.94
N ALA A 317 13.72 -16.89 -18.32
CA ALA A 317 13.53 -16.28 -19.63
C ALA A 317 14.82 -15.66 -20.15
N SER A 318 14.86 -15.43 -21.46
CA SER A 318 15.93 -14.69 -22.12
C SER A 318 15.41 -14.12 -23.43
N SER A 319 16.06 -13.08 -23.93
CA SER A 319 15.90 -12.64 -25.32
C SER A 319 16.50 -13.65 -26.32
N SER A 320 17.38 -14.56 -25.87
CA SER A 320 17.95 -15.66 -26.67
C SER A 320 17.63 -17.01 -26.04
N GLN A 321 16.64 -17.71 -26.60
CA GLN A 321 16.24 -19.04 -26.11
C GLN A 321 17.34 -20.09 -26.30
N ASP A 322 18.09 -20.01 -27.40
CA ASP A 322 19.24 -20.87 -27.69
C ASP A 322 20.30 -20.78 -26.61
N ASP A 323 20.63 -19.56 -26.19
CA ASP A 323 21.65 -19.36 -25.17
C ASP A 323 21.15 -19.80 -23.79
N LEU A 324 19.89 -19.49 -23.46
CA LEU A 324 19.30 -19.92 -22.20
C LEU A 324 19.31 -21.45 -22.05
N VAL A 325 18.84 -22.18 -23.06
CA VAL A 325 18.84 -23.65 -22.99
C VAL A 325 20.25 -24.22 -22.94
N ALA A 326 21.20 -23.62 -23.66
CA ALA A 326 22.61 -24.01 -23.60
C ALA A 326 23.21 -23.79 -22.20
N LYS A 327 22.84 -22.72 -21.49
CA LYS A 327 23.28 -22.52 -20.10
C LYS A 327 22.64 -23.50 -19.15
N ILE A 328 21.34 -23.77 -19.27
CA ILE A 328 20.67 -24.78 -18.44
C ILE A 328 21.35 -26.15 -18.63
N GLU A 329 21.62 -26.55 -19.87
CA GLU A 329 22.38 -27.77 -20.22
C GLU A 329 23.77 -27.79 -19.59
N ALA A 330 24.52 -26.69 -19.69
CA ALA A 330 25.86 -26.59 -19.11
C ALA A 330 25.84 -26.71 -17.57
N GLN A 331 24.86 -26.07 -16.91
CA GLN A 331 24.74 -26.06 -15.46
C GLN A 331 24.16 -27.37 -14.89
N SER A 332 23.49 -28.18 -15.71
CA SER A 332 22.90 -29.46 -15.30
C SER A 332 23.85 -30.43 -14.59
N LYS A 333 25.16 -30.28 -14.78
CA LYS A 333 26.22 -31.08 -14.14
C LYS A 333 26.17 -31.02 -12.60
N CYS A 334 25.71 -29.91 -12.04
CA CYS A 334 25.54 -29.76 -10.59
C CYS A 334 24.29 -30.48 -10.05
N LEU A 335 23.31 -30.77 -10.92
CA LEU A 335 21.98 -31.24 -10.53
C LEU A 335 22.02 -32.73 -10.21
N LYS A 336 21.60 -33.08 -9.00
CA LYS A 336 21.46 -34.47 -8.54
C LYS A 336 20.05 -35.01 -8.82
N THR A 337 19.92 -36.33 -8.80
CA THR A 337 18.63 -37.01 -8.90
C THR A 337 17.71 -36.60 -7.75
N GLU A 338 16.43 -36.31 -8.04
CA GLU A 338 15.41 -35.83 -7.07
C GLU A 338 15.76 -34.54 -6.30
N MET A 339 16.78 -33.79 -6.73
CA MET A 339 17.22 -32.59 -6.02
C MET A 339 16.15 -31.49 -5.96
N LEU A 340 15.27 -31.45 -6.95
CA LEU A 340 14.24 -30.43 -7.17
C LEU A 340 12.83 -31.05 -7.20
N ALA A 341 12.64 -32.20 -6.55
CA ALA A 341 11.38 -32.98 -6.58
C ALA A 341 10.14 -32.23 -6.08
N ARG A 342 10.33 -31.13 -5.35
CA ARG A 342 9.27 -30.26 -4.80
C ARG A 342 9.25 -28.88 -5.45
N SER A 343 9.99 -28.71 -6.54
CA SER A 343 10.14 -27.43 -7.21
C SER A 343 9.41 -27.45 -8.55
N ARG A 344 8.91 -26.28 -8.95
CA ARG A 344 8.31 -26.04 -10.26
C ARG A 344 9.18 -25.09 -11.05
N ILE A 345 9.55 -25.49 -12.25
CA ILE A 345 10.45 -24.73 -13.12
C ILE A 345 9.70 -24.36 -14.38
N TYR A 346 9.47 -23.07 -14.55
CA TYR A 346 8.89 -22.51 -15.77
C TYR A 346 10.00 -22.08 -16.72
N LEU A 347 9.91 -22.51 -17.98
CA LEU A 347 10.83 -22.11 -19.04
C LEU A 347 10.05 -21.34 -20.11
N VAL A 348 10.42 -20.07 -20.33
CA VAL A 348 9.84 -19.25 -21.39
C VAL A 348 10.54 -19.58 -22.71
N MET A 349 9.99 -20.54 -23.44
CA MET A 349 10.61 -21.17 -24.61
C MET A 349 9.57 -21.72 -25.59
N ASP A 350 9.93 -21.74 -26.88
CA ASP A 350 9.23 -22.51 -27.90
C ASP A 350 9.37 -24.03 -27.66
N ASP A 351 8.62 -24.82 -28.44
CA ASP A 351 8.53 -26.27 -28.26
C ASP A 351 9.89 -26.98 -28.40
N ALA A 352 10.77 -26.49 -29.29
CA ALA A 352 12.05 -27.12 -29.57
C ALA A 352 13.06 -26.89 -28.43
N HIS A 353 13.16 -25.64 -27.97
CA HIS A 353 14.02 -25.27 -26.84
C HIS A 353 13.49 -25.87 -25.53
N PHE A 354 12.17 -25.87 -25.34
CA PHE A 354 11.54 -26.46 -24.16
C PHE A 354 11.82 -27.95 -24.06
N ALA A 355 11.72 -28.71 -25.16
CA ALA A 355 12.00 -30.15 -25.16
C ALA A 355 13.43 -30.45 -24.68
N ARG A 356 14.42 -29.63 -25.10
CA ARG A 356 15.81 -29.73 -24.65
C ARG A 356 15.97 -29.41 -23.16
N GLY A 357 15.39 -28.30 -22.71
CA GLY A 357 15.41 -27.89 -21.29
C GLY A 357 14.75 -28.94 -20.38
N ARG A 358 13.56 -29.43 -20.76
CA ARG A 358 12.84 -30.47 -20.02
C ARG A 358 13.64 -31.77 -19.94
N LYS A 359 14.24 -32.23 -21.05
CA LYS A 359 15.09 -33.42 -21.05
C LYS A 359 16.28 -33.28 -20.09
N THR A 360 16.89 -32.10 -20.05
CA THR A 360 18.02 -31.77 -19.18
C THR A 360 17.64 -31.84 -17.70
N LEU A 361 16.44 -31.33 -17.36
CA LEU A 361 15.94 -31.26 -16.00
C LEU A 361 15.20 -32.53 -15.56
N ALA A 362 14.90 -33.47 -16.45
CA ALA A 362 14.05 -34.64 -16.17
C ALA A 362 14.50 -35.48 -14.95
N ARG A 363 15.82 -35.58 -14.71
CA ARG A 363 16.35 -36.36 -13.58
C ARG A 363 16.20 -35.69 -12.22
N THR A 364 15.90 -34.40 -12.16
CA THR A 364 15.90 -33.64 -10.90
C THR A 364 14.62 -33.83 -10.09
N GLY A 365 13.58 -34.45 -10.67
CA GLY A 365 12.26 -34.59 -10.06
C GLY A 365 11.38 -33.32 -10.18
N ALA A 366 11.90 -32.21 -10.71
CA ALA A 366 11.11 -30.98 -10.85
C ALA A 366 9.93 -31.14 -11.81
N ALA A 367 8.81 -30.50 -11.49
CA ALA A 367 7.78 -30.25 -12.48
C ALA A 367 8.26 -29.13 -13.42
N VAL A 368 8.46 -29.43 -14.71
CA VAL A 368 8.96 -28.47 -15.69
C VAL A 368 7.82 -28.06 -16.61
N ILE A 369 7.48 -26.77 -16.61
CA ILE A 369 6.33 -26.19 -17.30
C ILE A 369 6.81 -25.23 -18.40
N GLN A 370 6.18 -25.29 -19.56
CA GLN A 370 6.49 -24.41 -20.69
C GLN A 370 5.64 -23.15 -20.62
N ILE A 371 6.26 -22.01 -20.92
CA ILE A 371 5.56 -20.79 -21.32
C ILE A 371 6.00 -20.49 -22.75
N ASP A 372 5.12 -20.75 -23.72
CA ASP A 372 5.41 -20.50 -25.13
C ASP A 372 5.28 -19.00 -25.45
N PRO A 373 6.36 -18.29 -25.79
CA PRO A 373 6.32 -16.86 -26.06
C PRO A 373 5.46 -16.49 -27.29
N ALA A 374 5.17 -17.46 -28.19
CA ALA A 374 4.32 -17.23 -29.35
C ALA A 374 2.81 -17.30 -29.02
N LYS A 375 2.43 -17.82 -27.86
CA LYS A 375 1.02 -18.03 -27.46
C LYS A 375 0.62 -16.99 -26.40
N PRO A 376 -0.34 -16.08 -26.70
CA PRO A 376 -0.87 -15.18 -25.70
C PRO A 376 -1.55 -15.94 -24.56
N ILE A 377 -1.35 -15.49 -23.32
CA ILE A 377 -1.90 -16.12 -22.11
C ILE A 377 -3.16 -15.34 -21.69
N PRO A 378 -4.37 -15.93 -21.78
CA PRO A 378 -5.58 -15.25 -21.31
C PRO A 378 -5.50 -14.95 -19.81
N GLN A 379 -6.27 -13.98 -19.34
CA GLN A 379 -6.37 -13.75 -17.90
C GLN A 379 -7.07 -14.94 -17.22
N ASP A 380 -6.67 -15.25 -15.99
CA ASP A 380 -7.34 -16.26 -15.18
C ASP A 380 -8.81 -15.84 -14.92
N PRO A 381 -9.81 -16.71 -15.18
CA PRO A 381 -11.22 -16.35 -15.03
C PRO A 381 -11.62 -15.93 -13.61
N GLU A 382 -11.06 -16.57 -12.57
CA GLU A 382 -11.37 -16.24 -11.18
C GLU A 382 -10.76 -14.90 -10.79
N ARG A 383 -9.48 -14.68 -11.11
CA ARG A 383 -8.79 -13.40 -10.90
C ARG A 383 -9.46 -12.27 -11.67
N LEU A 384 -9.97 -12.54 -12.87
CA LEU A 384 -10.75 -11.58 -13.64
C LEU A 384 -12.08 -11.26 -12.96
N ALA A 385 -12.81 -12.26 -12.47
CA ALA A 385 -14.05 -12.05 -11.73
C ALA A 385 -13.82 -11.20 -10.47
N ASN A 386 -12.82 -11.57 -9.64
CA ASN A 386 -12.45 -10.83 -8.43
C ASN A 386 -12.02 -9.39 -8.74
N TYR A 387 -11.28 -9.18 -9.83
CA TYR A 387 -10.91 -7.84 -10.27
C TYR A 387 -12.13 -7.00 -10.66
N MET A 388 -13.08 -7.60 -11.36
CA MET A 388 -14.30 -6.93 -11.82
C MET A 388 -15.25 -6.59 -10.67
N GLU A 389 -15.33 -7.46 -9.65
CA GLU A 389 -16.12 -7.22 -8.44
C GLU A 389 -15.50 -6.14 -7.54
N SER A 390 -14.18 -6.17 -7.33
CA SER A 390 -13.48 -5.21 -6.47
C SER A 390 -13.31 -3.81 -7.09
N ARG A 391 -13.50 -3.68 -8.40
CA ARG A 391 -13.34 -2.43 -9.15
C ARG A 391 -14.47 -2.25 -10.17
N PRO A 392 -15.72 -1.97 -9.72
CA PRO A 392 -16.78 -1.58 -10.63
C PRO A 392 -16.33 -0.37 -11.46
N SER A 393 -16.78 -0.30 -12.72
CA SER A 393 -16.34 0.73 -13.66
C SER A 393 -16.51 2.12 -13.04
N SER A 394 -15.43 2.90 -12.99
CA SER A 394 -15.39 4.24 -12.39
C SER A 394 -16.17 5.32 -13.17
N ASP A 395 -16.98 4.87 -14.13
CA ASP A 395 -17.95 5.61 -14.93
C ASP A 395 -19.37 5.59 -14.31
N GLU A 396 -19.58 4.82 -13.23
CA GLU A 396 -20.70 4.99 -12.28
C GLU A 396 -20.27 5.81 -11.05
#